data_AF-A0A2M6YSM9-F1
#
_entry.id   AF-A0A2M6YSM9-F1
#
_cell.length_a   1.000
_cell.length_b   1.000
_cell.length_c   1.000
_cell.angle_alpha   90.00
_cell.angle_beta   90.00
_cell.angle_gamma   90.00
#
_symmetry.space_group_name_H-M   'P 1'
#
loop_
_entity.id
_entity.type
_entity.pdbx_description
1 polymer ?
#
loop_
_entity_poly.entity_id
_entity_poly.type
_entity_poly.pdbx_seq_one_letter_code
_entity_poly.pdbx_strand_id
1 'polypeptide(L)'
;MKKPAYAFIDASNLFYGGEKSLGWKIDYQKLIKYIKKKYLVKKVFYYGGVELDGFPYSILDKKPIDLIKLIKYLKGKNDDNIKSIARIKFYLKLAEFGYLLQLKPVKIFHEPGGKISKKANCDVDMTFDLMRYIKEYSDV
;
A
#
# COMPACT_ATOMS: atom_id res chain seq x y z
N MET A 1 -21.54 -21.76 9.54
CA MET A 1 -20.43 -20.94 10.08
C MET A 1 -20.58 -19.50 9.60
N LYS A 2 -20.48 -18.50 10.49
CA LYS A 2 -20.42 -17.08 10.10
C LYS A 2 -19.13 -16.86 9.27
N LYS A 3 -19.23 -16.23 8.10
CA LYS A 3 -18.04 -15.94 7.28
C LYS A 3 -17.16 -14.91 8.02
N PRO A 4 -15.84 -14.92 7.81
CA PRO A 4 -14.95 -13.93 8.42
C PRO A 4 -15.15 -12.54 7.82
N ALA A 5 -14.74 -11.48 8.52
CA ALA A 5 -14.62 -10.14 7.94
C ALA A 5 -13.23 -9.94 7.32
N TYR A 6 -13.13 -9.22 6.20
CA TYR A 6 -11.86 -8.76 5.63
C TYR A 6 -11.79 -7.23 5.72
N ALA A 7 -10.59 -6.68 5.86
CA ALA A 7 -10.34 -5.24 5.87
C ALA A 7 -9.53 -4.84 4.64
N PHE A 8 -9.96 -3.78 3.97
CA PHE A 8 -9.31 -3.21 2.79
C PHE A 8 -8.94 -1.76 3.13
N ILE A 9 -7.65 -1.48 3.19
CA ILE A 9 -7.13 -0.21 3.70
C ILE A 9 -6.44 0.55 2.58
N ASP A 10 -6.94 1.74 2.29
CA ASP A 10 -6.27 2.69 1.41
C ASP A 10 -5.23 3.51 2.19
N ALA A 11 -3.95 3.30 1.86
CA ALA A 11 -2.85 4.02 2.47
C ALA A 11 -2.95 5.53 2.25
N SER A 12 -3.32 5.95 1.05
CA SER A 12 -3.30 7.38 0.68
C SER A 12 -4.23 8.16 1.61
N ASN A 13 -5.46 7.69 1.77
CA ASN A 13 -6.44 8.30 2.66
C ASN A 13 -6.01 8.31 4.14
N LEU A 14 -5.29 7.28 4.63
CA LEU A 14 -4.75 7.29 6.00
C LEU A 14 -3.61 8.30 6.19
N PHE A 15 -2.73 8.44 5.20
CA PHE A 15 -1.61 9.38 5.28
C PHE A 15 -2.05 10.84 5.14
N TYR A 16 -2.97 11.12 4.20
CA TYR A 16 -3.48 12.48 4.00
C TYR A 16 -4.44 12.91 5.12
N GLY A 17 -5.32 12.02 5.59
CA GLY A 17 -6.31 12.36 6.63
C GLY A 17 -5.78 12.41 8.06
N GLY A 18 -4.67 11.71 8.36
CA GLY A 18 -4.07 11.67 9.70
C GLY A 18 -3.04 12.78 9.93
N GLU A 19 -1.81 12.54 9.51
CA GLU A 19 -0.64 13.36 9.87
C GLU A 19 -0.73 14.79 9.32
N LYS A 20 -1.29 14.98 8.11
CA LYS A 20 -1.39 16.31 7.48
C LYS A 20 -2.54 17.17 8.01
N SER A 21 -3.66 16.56 8.37
CA SER A 21 -4.88 17.30 8.73
C SER A 21 -5.12 17.39 10.24
N LEU A 22 -4.74 16.37 11.02
CA LEU A 22 -5.12 16.22 12.42
C LEU A 22 -3.92 16.08 13.39
N GLY A 23 -2.68 16.01 12.88
CA GLY A 23 -1.45 16.03 13.69
C GLY A 23 -1.15 14.76 14.51
N TRP A 24 -1.93 13.69 14.36
CA TRP A 24 -1.67 12.41 15.02
C TRP A 24 -1.21 11.34 14.02
N LYS A 25 -0.42 10.38 14.52
CA LYS A 25 0.11 9.26 13.73
C LYS A 25 -0.58 7.97 14.15
N ILE A 26 -0.87 7.12 13.17
CA ILE A 26 -1.43 5.79 13.40
C ILE A 26 -0.32 4.82 13.79
N ASP A 27 -0.52 4.13 14.92
CA ASP A 27 0.25 2.92 15.24
C ASP A 27 -0.37 1.72 14.51
N TYR A 28 0.24 1.33 13.40
CA TYR A 28 -0.25 0.26 12.54
C TYR A 28 -0.22 -1.12 13.23
N GLN A 29 0.70 -1.33 14.18
CA GLN A 29 0.74 -2.59 14.94
C GLN A 29 -0.46 -2.69 15.89
N LYS A 30 -0.83 -1.59 16.55
CA LYS A 30 -2.04 -1.54 17.38
C LYS A 30 -3.30 -1.60 16.52
N LEU A 31 -3.33 -0.92 15.38
CA LEU A 31 -4.47 -0.92 14.46
C LEU A 31 -4.81 -2.35 14.01
N ILE A 32 -3.83 -3.12 13.51
CA ILE A 32 -4.12 -4.49 13.05
C ILE A 32 -4.60 -5.39 14.18
N LYS A 33 -4.01 -5.28 15.38
CA LYS A 33 -4.45 -6.03 16.57
C LYS A 33 -5.89 -5.68 16.94
N TYR A 34 -6.23 -4.39 16.90
CA TYR A 34 -7.55 -3.90 17.23
C TYR A 34 -8.62 -4.41 16.25
N ILE A 35 -8.43 -4.24 14.94
CA ILE A 35 -9.44 -4.65 13.95
C ILE A 35 -9.62 -6.18 13.88
N LYS A 36 -8.52 -6.94 14.04
CA LYS A 36 -8.58 -8.40 14.12
C LYS A 36 -9.35 -8.86 15.36
N LYS A 37 -9.15 -8.22 16.52
CA LYS A 37 -9.84 -8.57 17.77
C LYS A 37 -11.31 -8.13 17.77
N LYS A 38 -11.59 -6.87 17.44
CA LYS A 38 -12.92 -6.27 17.57
C LYS A 38 -13.90 -6.76 16.50
N TYR A 39 -13.44 -6.89 15.27
CA TYR A 39 -14.29 -7.22 14.12
C TYR A 39 -14.02 -8.63 13.57
N LEU A 40 -13.22 -9.44 14.29
CA LEU A 40 -12.83 -10.80 13.87
C LEU A 40 -12.26 -10.83 12.44
N VAL A 41 -11.54 -9.78 12.06
CA VAL A 41 -10.99 -9.64 10.72
C VAL A 41 -9.93 -10.70 10.48
N LYS A 42 -10.09 -11.49 9.42
CA LYS A 42 -9.16 -12.57 9.06
C LYS A 42 -8.02 -12.11 8.16
N LYS A 43 -8.33 -11.29 7.15
CA LYS A 43 -7.36 -10.74 6.18
C LYS A 43 -7.41 -9.21 6.23
N VAL A 44 -6.24 -8.58 6.18
CA VAL A 44 -6.09 -7.11 6.20
C VAL A 44 -5.23 -6.71 5.01
N PHE A 45 -5.87 -6.22 3.95
CA PHE A 45 -5.21 -5.74 2.74
C PHE A 45 -4.82 -4.27 2.88
N TYR A 46 -3.63 -3.91 2.42
CA TYR A 46 -3.08 -2.56 2.48
C TYR A 46 -2.64 -2.11 1.10
N TYR A 47 -3.36 -1.14 0.53
CA TYR A 47 -3.18 -0.65 -0.83
C TYR A 47 -2.33 0.62 -0.83
N GLY A 48 -1.28 0.65 -1.64
CA GLY A 48 -0.36 1.79 -1.66
C GLY A 48 0.48 1.94 -2.92
N GLY A 49 1.05 3.13 -3.09
CA GLY A 49 1.93 3.45 -4.20
C GLY A 49 3.42 3.28 -3.87
N VAL A 50 4.19 2.66 -4.76
CA VAL A 50 5.65 2.56 -4.65
C VAL A 50 6.34 3.22 -5.85
N GLU A 51 7.35 4.04 -5.58
CA GLU A 51 8.17 4.66 -6.62
C GLU A 51 9.28 3.69 -7.04
N LEU A 52 9.36 3.43 -8.35
CA LEU A 52 10.31 2.49 -8.92
C LEU A 52 11.61 3.16 -9.38
N ASP A 53 11.56 4.45 -9.74
CA ASP A 53 12.71 5.21 -10.26
C ASP A 53 13.52 4.44 -11.32
N GLY A 54 12.84 3.90 -12.33
CA GLY A 54 13.47 3.12 -13.40
C GLY A 54 13.77 1.65 -13.07
N PHE A 55 13.42 1.18 -11.87
CA PHE A 55 13.52 -0.24 -11.55
C PHE A 55 12.71 -1.09 -12.54
N PRO A 56 13.30 -2.12 -13.16
CA PRO A 56 12.62 -2.95 -14.15
C PRO A 56 11.51 -3.76 -13.47
N TYR A 57 10.26 -3.43 -13.82
CA TYR A 57 9.07 -4.12 -13.34
C TYR A 57 7.96 -4.00 -14.38
N SER A 58 7.32 -5.13 -14.67
CA SER A 58 6.13 -5.18 -15.52
C SER A 58 4.96 -5.79 -14.76
N ILE A 59 3.82 -5.11 -14.83
CA ILE A 59 2.55 -5.62 -14.28
C ILE A 59 2.11 -6.89 -15.02
N LEU A 60 2.54 -7.06 -16.28
CA LEU A 60 2.22 -8.23 -17.11
C LEU A 60 2.89 -9.50 -16.61
N ASP A 61 3.97 -9.38 -15.83
CA ASP A 61 4.68 -10.53 -15.27
C ASP A 61 3.91 -11.22 -14.14
N LYS A 62 2.78 -10.62 -13.69
CA LYS A 62 1.89 -11.13 -12.62
C LYS A 62 2.63 -11.49 -11.33
N LYS A 63 3.77 -10.85 -11.08
CA LYS A 63 4.58 -11.03 -9.87
C LYS A 63 4.52 -9.77 -9.01
N PRO A 64 4.47 -9.89 -7.68
CA PRO A 64 4.57 -8.73 -6.81
C PRO A 64 5.96 -8.08 -6.93
N ILE A 65 6.02 -6.78 -6.64
CA ILE A 65 7.27 -6.02 -6.65
C ILE A 65 8.18 -6.55 -5.53
N ASP A 66 9.38 -6.99 -5.89
CA ASP A 66 10.40 -7.43 -4.93
C ASP A 66 11.01 -6.20 -4.23
N LEU A 67 10.49 -5.89 -3.05
CA LEU A 67 10.89 -4.72 -2.27
C LEU A 67 12.37 -4.76 -1.83
N ILE A 68 12.94 -5.95 -1.63
CA ILE A 68 14.35 -6.08 -1.23
C ILE A 68 15.25 -5.76 -2.42
N LYS A 69 14.93 -6.30 -3.61
CA LYS A 69 15.65 -5.95 -4.85
C LYS A 69 15.48 -4.47 -5.18
N LEU A 70 14.28 -3.92 -5.00
CA LEU A 70 14.04 -2.50 -5.22
C LEU A 70 14.90 -1.62 -4.30
N ILE A 71 14.99 -1.92 -3.00
CA ILE A 71 15.90 -1.19 -2.08
C ILE A 71 17.35 -1.25 -2.57
N LYS A 72 17.83 -2.44 -2.98
CA LYS A 72 19.20 -2.61 -3.48
C LYS A 72 19.45 -1.76 -4.73
N TYR A 73 18.49 -1.74 -5.66
CA TYR A 73 18.55 -0.93 -6.87
C TYR A 73 18.57 0.57 -6.56
N LEU A 74 17.66 1.05 -5.69
CA LEU A 74 17.57 2.47 -5.34
C LEU A 74 18.79 2.97 -4.57
N LYS A 75 19.43 2.13 -3.76
CA LYS A 75 20.70 2.45 -3.09
C LYS A 75 21.88 2.59 -4.05
N GLY A 76 21.82 1.93 -5.20
CA GLY A 76 22.83 2.05 -6.26
C GLY A 76 22.69 3.33 -7.08
N LYS A 77 21.55 4.04 -6.95
CA LYS A 77 21.33 5.38 -7.50
C LYS A 77 21.64 6.45 -6.44
N ASN A 78 21.84 7.69 -6.89
CA ASN A 78 22.13 8.90 -6.10
C ASN A 78 21.26 9.08 -4.83
N ASP A 79 21.71 9.98 -3.94
CA ASP A 79 21.18 10.24 -2.59
C ASP A 79 19.69 10.67 -2.50
N ASP A 80 19.04 11.06 -3.61
CA ASP A 80 17.65 11.53 -3.62
C ASP A 80 16.61 10.45 -3.27
N ASN A 81 17.01 9.18 -3.20
CA ASN A 81 16.11 8.05 -2.96
C ASN A 81 15.82 7.74 -1.48
N ILE A 82 16.35 8.51 -0.53
CA ILE A 82 16.18 8.27 0.93
C ILE A 82 14.71 8.13 1.33
N LYS A 83 13.83 9.03 0.86
CA LYS A 83 12.39 9.00 1.19
C LYS A 83 11.69 7.76 0.62
N SER A 84 12.02 7.40 -0.62
CA SER A 84 11.49 6.19 -1.28
C SER A 84 11.91 4.93 -0.52
N ILE A 85 13.18 4.83 -0.13
CA ILE A 85 13.70 3.70 0.65
C ILE A 85 13.03 3.63 2.03
N ALA A 86 12.85 4.75 2.72
CA ALA A 86 12.15 4.79 4.01
C ALA A 86 10.71 4.27 3.90
N ARG A 87 10.00 4.66 2.83
CA ARG A 87 8.65 4.16 2.56
C ARG A 87 8.62 2.66 2.27
N ILE A 88 9.59 2.13 1.51
CA ILE A 88 9.68 0.69 1.26
C ILE A 88 9.96 -0.09 2.56
N LYS A 89 10.85 0.42 3.42
CA LYS A 89 11.08 -0.16 4.76
C LYS A 89 9.82 -0.15 5.62
N PHE A 90 9.03 0.91 5.55
CA PHE A 90 7.73 0.97 6.22
C PHE A 90 6.78 -0.13 5.72
N TYR A 91 6.69 -0.35 4.40
CA TYR A 91 5.90 -1.45 3.84
C TYR A 91 6.39 -2.83 4.32
N LEU A 92 7.70 -3.06 4.36
CA LEU A 92 8.25 -4.30 4.91
C LEU A 92 7.81 -4.52 6.38
N LYS A 93 7.79 -3.46 7.20
CA LYS A 93 7.26 -3.56 8.57
C LYS A 93 5.76 -3.84 8.63
N LEU A 94 4.95 -3.26 7.75
CA LEU A 94 3.53 -3.63 7.65
C LEU A 94 3.36 -5.11 7.30
N ALA A 95 4.13 -5.63 6.35
CA ALA A 95 4.09 -7.06 6.01
C ALA A 95 4.44 -7.94 7.22
N GLU A 96 5.48 -7.59 7.98
CA GLU A 96 5.85 -8.29 9.23
C GLU A 96 4.72 -8.28 10.28
N PHE A 97 3.95 -7.20 10.37
CA PHE A 97 2.79 -7.14 11.28
C PHE A 97 1.60 -7.99 10.80
N GLY A 98 1.63 -8.47 9.56
CA GLY A 98 0.60 -9.33 8.96
C GLY A 98 -0.40 -8.60 8.08
N TYR A 99 -0.02 -7.43 7.53
CA TYR A 99 -0.76 -6.80 6.44
C TYR A 99 -0.43 -7.46 5.10
N LEU A 100 -1.46 -7.67 4.26
CA LEU A 100 -1.33 -8.15 2.89
C LEU A 100 -1.14 -6.94 1.97
N LEU A 101 0.08 -6.72 1.50
CA LEU A 101 0.42 -5.55 0.71
C LEU A 101 -0.06 -5.66 -0.73
N GLN A 102 -0.75 -4.62 -1.21
CA GLN A 102 -1.15 -4.44 -2.61
C GLN A 102 -0.51 -3.15 -3.12
N LEU A 103 0.72 -3.29 -3.65
CA LEU A 103 1.55 -2.16 -4.06
C LEU A 103 1.52 -1.95 -5.56
N LYS A 104 1.26 -0.71 -5.98
CA LYS A 104 1.21 -0.30 -7.37
C LYS A 104 2.33 0.70 -7.70
N PRO A 105 2.98 0.58 -8.87
CA PRO A 105 3.94 1.60 -9.30
C PRO A 105 3.28 2.97 -9.41
N VAL A 106 3.94 3.98 -8.87
CA VAL A 106 3.51 5.38 -9.01
C VAL A 106 3.71 5.83 -10.45
N LYS A 107 2.67 6.43 -11.03
CA LYS A 107 2.70 7.02 -12.37
C LYS A 107 3.05 8.50 -12.28
N ILE A 108 3.90 8.97 -13.19
CA ILE A 108 4.31 10.37 -13.32
C ILE A 108 3.58 10.94 -14.54
N PHE A 109 2.84 12.02 -14.33
CA PHE A 109 2.13 12.74 -15.38
C PHE A 109 2.79 14.11 -15.56
N HIS A 110 2.99 14.48 -16.83
CA HIS A 110 3.45 15.80 -17.22
C HIS A 110 2.25 16.57 -17.76
N GLU A 111 1.80 17.57 -17.00
CA GLU A 111 0.66 18.41 -17.38
C GLU A 111 1.12 19.54 -18.32
N PRO A 112 0.23 20.04 -19.20
CA PRO A 112 0.50 21.23 -20.00
C PRO A 112 0.87 22.41 -19.07
N GLY A 113 2.05 22.99 -19.28
CA GLY A 113 2.60 24.04 -18.39
C GLY A 113 3.72 23.58 -17.46
N GLY A 114 4.23 22.35 -17.60
CA GLY A 114 5.44 21.89 -16.91
C GLY A 114 5.23 21.38 -15.48
N LYS A 115 3.98 21.32 -15.02
CA LYS A 115 3.65 20.75 -13.71
C LYS A 115 3.73 19.22 -13.76
N ILE A 116 4.48 18.65 -12.82
CA ILE A 116 4.61 17.20 -12.66
C ILE A 116 3.65 16.74 -11.56
N SER A 117 2.76 15.80 -11.87
CA SER A 117 1.90 15.16 -10.87
C SER A 117 2.21 13.66 -10.74
N LYS A 118 2.38 13.21 -9.50
CA LYS A 118 2.57 11.79 -9.16
C LYS A 118 1.24 11.21 -8.68
N LYS A 119 0.75 10.14 -9.31
CA LYS A 119 -0.49 9.48 -8.89
C LYS A 119 -0.30 7.96 -8.77
N ALA A 120 -0.87 7.40 -7.72
CA ALA A 120 -0.91 5.96 -7.45
C ALA A 120 -2.29 5.57 -6.90
N ASN A 121 -3.34 5.85 -7.68
CA ASN A 121 -4.70 5.51 -7.29
C ASN A 121 -4.88 3.96 -7.30
N CYS A 122 -5.40 3.44 -6.20
CA CYS A 122 -5.65 2.02 -5.95
C CYS A 122 -7.15 1.68 -5.86
N ASP A 123 -8.07 2.63 -6.11
CA ASP A 123 -9.53 2.45 -6.02
C ASP A 123 -9.99 1.27 -6.89
N VAL A 124 -9.56 1.23 -8.16
CA VAL A 124 -9.92 0.15 -9.10
C VAL A 124 -9.41 -1.22 -8.62
N ASP A 125 -8.16 -1.29 -8.16
CA ASP A 125 -7.56 -2.53 -7.68
C ASP A 125 -8.26 -3.02 -6.40
N MET A 126 -8.59 -2.09 -5.50
CA MET A 126 -9.31 -2.37 -4.26
C MET A 126 -10.75 -2.81 -4.53
N THR A 127 -11.48 -2.14 -5.42
CA THR A 127 -12.83 -2.56 -5.83
C THR A 127 -12.82 -3.94 -6.47
N PHE A 128 -11.83 -4.22 -7.33
CA PHE A 128 -11.68 -5.54 -7.94
C PHE A 128 -11.45 -6.62 -6.89
N ASP A 129 -10.55 -6.40 -5.92
CA ASP A 129 -10.28 -7.36 -4.86
C ASP A 129 -11.48 -7.56 -3.92
N LEU A 130 -12.22 -6.50 -3.60
CA LEU A 130 -13.49 -6.59 -2.87
C LEU A 130 -14.45 -7.55 -3.60
N MET A 131 -14.69 -7.32 -4.89
CA MET A 131 -15.55 -8.19 -5.70
C MET A 131 -15.02 -9.62 -5.81
N ARG A 132 -13.69 -9.78 -5.97
CA ARG A 132 -13.03 -11.08 -6.06
C ARG A 132 -13.25 -11.92 -4.79
N TYR A 133 -13.19 -11.28 -3.63
CA TYR A 133 -13.32 -11.95 -2.33
C TYR A 133 -14.73 -11.92 -1.76
N ILE A 134 -15.72 -11.37 -2.46
CA ILE A 134 -17.09 -11.15 -1.94
C ILE A 134 -17.77 -12.42 -1.40
N LYS A 135 -17.40 -13.60 -1.92
CA LYS A 135 -17.94 -14.88 -1.45
C LYS A 135 -17.23 -15.41 -0.20
N GLU A 136 -16.03 -14.93 0.10
CA GLU A 136 -15.15 -15.41 1.18
C GLU A 136 -15.34 -14.68 2.51
N TYR A 137 -15.91 -13.47 2.51
CA TYR A 137 -16.19 -12.71 3.71
C TYR A 137 -17.70 -12.48 3.89
N SER A 138 -18.13 -12.11 5.10
CA SER A 138 -19.50 -11.60 5.33
C SER A 138 -19.48 -10.09 5.49
N ASP A 139 -20.63 -9.49 5.25
CA ASP A 139 -20.96 -8.18 5.81
C ASP A 139 -20.85 -8.27 7.35
N VAL A 140 -20.36 -7.19 7.97
CA VAL A 140 -20.06 -7.11 9.41
C VAL A 140 -21.35 -7.25 10.23
#